data_AF-S9QYP8-F1
#
_entry.id   AF-S9QYP8-F1
#
_cell.length_a   1.000
_cell.length_b   1.000
_cell.length_c   1.000
_cell.angle_alpha   90.00
_cell.angle_beta   90.00
_cell.angle_gamma   90.00
#
_symmetry.space_group_name_H-M   'P 1'
#
loop_
_entity.id
_entity.type
_entity.pdbx_description
1 polymer ?
#
loop_
_entity_poly.entity_id
_entity_poly.type
_entity_poly.pdbx_seq_one_letter_code
_entity_poly.pdbx_strand_id
1 'polypeptide(L)'
;MIYLGPGSRPGFSRLHVVGAEEPQIGVASIIRIEKEGEEEPFIPYAARMGATFLHGAAVTIHKAQGSQWDSVQVFAPDLWAAARSGRSEAGQPLWKRLAYVAITRSARDLRWVVRNRLARPEAPLTVEDLARPGALALEEA
;
A
#
# COMPACT_ATOMS: atom_id res chain seq x y z
N MET A 1 19.98 -11.28 -1.46
CA MET A 1 20.58 -10.12 -0.76
C MET A 1 21.02 -10.58 0.61
N ILE A 2 22.19 -10.14 1.08
CA ILE A 2 22.72 -10.46 2.41
C ILE A 2 22.79 -9.16 3.21
N TYR A 3 22.20 -9.15 4.40
CA TYR A 3 22.32 -8.01 5.31
C TYR A 3 23.73 -7.97 5.93
N LEU A 4 24.41 -6.84 5.79
CA LEU A 4 25.79 -6.66 6.27
C LEU A 4 25.88 -5.78 7.52
N GLY A 5 24.76 -5.22 7.99
CA GLY A 5 24.73 -4.33 9.15
C GLY A 5 24.26 -2.90 8.83
N PRO A 6 24.35 -1.99 9.82
CA PRO A 6 23.94 -0.60 9.69
C PRO A 6 24.72 0.17 8.60
N GLY A 7 24.05 1.08 7.91
CA GLY A 7 24.62 2.01 6.94
C GLY A 7 25.28 3.23 7.58
N SER A 8 26.02 3.98 6.76
CA SER A 8 26.73 5.20 7.19
C SER A 8 25.80 6.37 7.50
N ARG A 9 24.54 6.32 7.01
CA ARG A 9 23.50 7.31 7.30
C ARG A 9 22.45 6.73 8.24
N PRO A 10 21.96 7.50 9.24
CA PRO A 10 20.81 7.10 10.03
C PRO A 10 19.65 6.71 9.12
N GLY A 11 19.11 5.52 9.30
CA GLY A 11 18.00 4.99 8.51
C GLY A 11 18.37 4.10 7.32
N PHE A 12 19.66 3.91 7.02
CA PHE A 12 20.13 3.06 5.93
C PHE A 12 20.74 1.76 6.44
N SER A 13 20.61 0.70 5.67
CA SER A 13 21.26 -0.60 5.89
C SER A 13 22.26 -0.88 4.77
N ARG A 14 23.37 -1.55 5.11
CA ARG A 14 24.30 -2.10 4.12
C ARG A 14 23.81 -3.46 3.67
N LEU A 15 23.60 -3.61 2.37
CA LEU A 15 23.20 -4.86 1.76
C LEU A 15 24.26 -5.31 0.77
N HIS A 16 24.50 -6.62 0.72
CA HIS A 16 25.24 -7.27 -0.34
C HIS A 16 24.26 -7.85 -1.37
N VAL A 17 24.29 -7.35 -2.60
CA VAL A 17 23.51 -7.89 -3.70
C VAL A 17 24.40 -8.83 -4.50
N VAL A 18 24.12 -10.13 -4.39
CA VAL A 18 24.83 -11.16 -5.16
C VAL A 18 24.54 -10.95 -6.64
N GLY A 19 25.59 -10.78 -7.45
CA GLY A 19 25.48 -10.58 -8.90
C GLY A 19 25.41 -9.13 -9.39
N ALA A 20 25.52 -8.13 -8.49
CA ALA A 20 25.67 -6.73 -8.89
C ALA A 20 27.15 -6.37 -9.11
N GLU A 21 27.42 -5.53 -10.12
CA GLU A 21 28.77 -5.04 -10.46
C GLU A 21 29.40 -4.25 -9.31
N GLU A 22 28.59 -3.46 -8.59
CA GLU A 22 28.91 -2.90 -7.28
C GLU A 22 28.02 -3.57 -6.21
N PRO A 23 28.53 -4.60 -5.52
CA PRO A 23 27.67 -5.46 -4.70
C PRO A 23 27.28 -4.84 -3.36
N GLN A 24 27.90 -3.73 -2.93
CA GLN A 24 27.59 -3.07 -1.67
C GLN A 24 26.75 -1.81 -1.89
N ILE A 25 25.50 -1.84 -1.46
CA ILE A 25 24.58 -0.70 -1.57
C ILE A 25 24.00 -0.31 -0.21
N GLY A 26 23.87 1.00 0.00
CA GLY A 26 23.15 1.58 1.13
C GLY A 26 21.71 1.86 0.75
N VAL A 27 20.74 1.18 1.38
CA VAL A 27 19.32 1.30 1.05
C VAL A 27 18.53 1.73 2.28
N ALA A 28 17.53 2.59 2.10
CA ALA A 28 16.47 2.79 3.08
C ALA A 28 15.54 1.57 3.00
N SER A 29 15.78 0.56 3.82
CA SER A 29 15.10 -0.72 3.75
C SER A 29 14.33 -1.02 5.02
N ILE A 30 13.07 -1.45 4.88
CA ILE A 30 12.36 -2.16 5.96
C ILE A 30 12.83 -3.61 5.88
N ILE A 31 13.77 -4.00 6.75
CA ILE A 31 14.22 -5.39 6.82
C ILE A 31 13.33 -6.10 7.83
N ARG A 32 12.36 -6.86 7.33
CA ARG A 32 11.62 -7.85 8.10
C ARG A 32 12.47 -9.11 8.16
N ILE A 33 13.02 -9.45 9.33
CA ILE A 33 13.76 -10.69 9.54
C ILE A 33 12.84 -11.67 10.23
N GLU A 34 12.54 -12.78 9.55
CA GLU A 34 11.84 -13.92 10.15
C GLU A 34 12.90 -14.89 10.68
N LYS A 35 12.71 -15.37 11.92
CA LYS A 35 13.60 -16.30 12.60
C LYS A 35 12.83 -17.58 12.87
N GLU A 36 13.39 -18.72 12.48
CA GLU A 36 12.76 -20.02 12.69
C GLU A 36 12.49 -20.25 14.18
N GLY A 37 11.21 -20.43 14.54
CA GLY A 37 10.74 -20.68 15.91
C GLY A 37 10.17 -19.47 16.67
N GLU A 38 10.15 -18.27 16.08
CA GLU A 38 9.51 -17.08 16.66
C GLU A 38 8.29 -16.66 15.82
N GLU A 39 7.14 -16.46 16.50
CA GLU A 39 5.87 -16.13 15.85
C GLU A 39 5.81 -14.64 15.42
N GLU A 40 6.56 -13.77 16.10
CA GLU A 40 6.64 -12.34 15.78
C GLU A 40 7.98 -11.94 15.14
N PRO A 41 7.97 -11.23 14.01
CA PRO A 41 9.19 -10.83 13.32
C PRO A 41 9.91 -9.70 14.05
N PHE A 42 11.24 -9.76 14.08
CA PHE A 42 12.08 -8.70 14.61
C PHE A 42 12.37 -7.64 13.52
N ILE A 43 12.15 -6.36 13.86
CA ILE A 43 12.44 -5.21 12.98
C ILE A 43 13.60 -4.41 13.59
N PRO A 44 14.86 -4.65 13.17
CA PRO A 44 16.03 -4.00 13.78
C PRO A 44 16.17 -2.51 13.43
N TYR A 45 15.54 -2.04 12.35
CA TYR A 45 15.70 -0.67 11.88
C TYR A 45 14.44 -0.16 11.18
N ALA A 46 13.63 0.61 11.91
CA ALA A 46 12.75 1.60 11.33
C ALA A 46 13.50 2.92 11.47
N ALA A 47 14.22 3.31 10.42
CA ALA A 47 14.58 4.71 10.24
C ALA A 47 13.36 5.58 10.59
N ARG A 48 13.58 6.82 11.02
CA ARG A 48 12.56 7.88 10.90
C ARG A 48 12.24 8.18 9.42
N MET A 49 12.02 7.15 8.59
CA MET A 49 11.30 7.22 7.36
C MET A 49 9.94 7.76 7.77
N GLY A 50 9.73 9.04 7.49
CA GLY A 50 8.41 9.58 7.16
C GLY A 50 7.82 8.90 5.93
N ALA A 51 7.87 7.56 5.86
CA ALA A 51 6.68 6.84 5.54
C ALA A 51 5.88 6.78 6.87
N THR A 52 5.37 7.92 7.35
CA THR A 52 3.95 8.20 7.07
C THR A 52 3.54 7.32 5.90
N PHE A 53 3.10 6.09 6.20
CA PHE A 53 2.20 5.41 5.28
C PHE A 53 1.26 6.53 4.88
N LEU A 54 1.32 6.95 3.62
CA LEU A 54 0.27 7.78 3.07
C LEU A 54 -0.93 6.88 3.31
N HIS A 55 -1.62 7.14 4.41
CA HIS A 55 -2.96 6.68 4.67
C HIS A 55 -3.78 7.44 3.64
N GLY A 56 -3.56 7.11 2.36
CA GLY A 56 -4.39 7.55 1.29
C GLY A 56 -5.75 7.01 1.66
N ALA A 57 -6.75 7.88 1.59
CA ALA A 57 -8.14 7.47 1.77
C ALA A 57 -8.55 6.33 0.82
N ALA A 58 -7.72 6.01 -0.19
CA ALA A 58 -7.83 4.86 -1.06
C ALA A 58 -6.46 4.26 -1.42
N VAL A 59 -6.46 2.99 -1.79
CA VAL A 59 -5.33 2.24 -2.32
C VAL A 59 -5.75 1.50 -3.58
N THR A 60 -4.83 1.34 -4.54
CA THR A 60 -5.11 0.53 -5.72
C THR A 60 -5.14 -0.97 -5.38
N ILE A 61 -5.92 -1.76 -6.11
CA ILE A 61 -6.11 -3.20 -5.83
C ILE A 61 -4.78 -3.96 -5.77
N HIS A 62 -3.81 -3.63 -6.63
CA HIS A 62 -2.51 -4.30 -6.63
C HIS A 62 -1.63 -3.90 -5.43
N LYS A 63 -1.77 -2.68 -4.92
CA LYS A 63 -1.08 -2.26 -3.68
C LYS A 63 -1.74 -2.78 -2.42
N ALA A 64 -2.97 -3.29 -2.54
CA ALA A 64 -3.70 -3.93 -1.46
C ALA A 64 -3.37 -5.43 -1.28
N GLN A 65 -2.53 -6.01 -2.14
CA GLN A 65 -2.18 -7.42 -2.05
C GLN A 65 -1.38 -7.72 -0.78
N GLY A 66 -1.78 -8.77 -0.05
CA GLY A 66 -1.09 -9.20 1.17
C GLY A 66 -1.52 -8.47 2.45
N SER A 67 -2.47 -7.53 2.37
CA SER A 67 -3.07 -6.87 3.55
C SER A 67 -4.52 -7.28 3.76
N GLN A 68 -5.06 -7.00 4.94
CA GLN A 68 -6.45 -7.26 5.31
C GLN A 68 -6.99 -6.08 6.13
N TRP A 69 -8.26 -5.74 5.94
CA TRP A 69 -8.93 -4.64 6.65
C TRP A 69 -10.29 -5.06 7.17
N ASP A 70 -10.74 -4.47 8.27
CA ASP A 70 -12.07 -4.74 8.82
C ASP A 70 -13.18 -4.43 7.81
N SER A 71 -13.10 -3.28 7.13
CA SER A 71 -14.03 -2.89 6.08
C SER A 71 -13.30 -2.47 4.80
N VAL A 72 -13.82 -2.92 3.65
CA VAL A 72 -13.30 -2.54 2.33
C VAL A 72 -14.41 -1.98 1.46
N GLN A 73 -14.14 -0.86 0.79
CA GLN A 73 -15.03 -0.31 -0.24
C GLN A 73 -14.44 -0.57 -1.62
N VAL A 74 -15.17 -1.30 -2.46
CA VAL A 74 -14.77 -1.59 -3.84
C VAL A 74 -15.59 -0.74 -4.78
N PHE A 75 -14.93 0.07 -5.59
CA PHE A 75 -15.56 0.87 -6.63
C PHE A 75 -15.76 0.02 -7.87
N ALA A 76 -16.99 -0.42 -8.10
CA ALA A 76 -17.36 -1.27 -9.23
C ALA A 76 -17.01 -0.67 -10.61
N PRO A 77 -17.08 0.66 -10.84
CA PRO A 77 -16.65 1.26 -12.10
C PRO A 77 -15.21 0.95 -12.49
N ASP A 78 -14.30 0.76 -11.52
CA ASP A 78 -12.90 0.43 -11.80
C ASP A 78 -12.78 -0.99 -12.38
N LEU A 79 -13.54 -1.94 -11.82
CA LEU A 79 -13.61 -3.30 -12.33
C LEU A 79 -14.35 -3.38 -13.67
N TRP A 80 -15.37 -2.53 -13.88
CA TRP A 80 -16.03 -2.38 -15.17
C TRP A 80 -15.07 -1.87 -16.25
N ALA A 81 -14.28 -0.83 -15.95
CA ALA A 81 -13.24 -0.33 -16.84
C ALA A 81 -12.19 -1.41 -17.14
N ALA A 82 -11.75 -2.17 -16.12
CA ALA A 82 -10.86 -3.29 -16.31
C ALA A 82 -11.46 -4.39 -17.20
N ALA A 83 -12.75 -4.70 -17.06
CA ALA A 83 -13.44 -5.66 -17.91
C ALA A 83 -13.53 -5.17 -19.36
N ARG A 84 -13.82 -3.88 -19.57
CA ARG A 84 -13.89 -3.26 -20.90
C ARG A 84 -12.53 -3.16 -21.59
N SER A 85 -11.42 -3.18 -20.85
CA SER A 85 -10.08 -3.17 -21.44
C SER A 85 -9.74 -4.44 -22.23
N GLY A 86 -10.49 -5.54 -22.05
CA GLY A 86 -10.24 -6.81 -22.73
C GLY A 86 -8.94 -7.51 -22.32
N ARG A 87 -8.22 -7.00 -21.31
CA ARG A 87 -6.95 -7.57 -20.86
C ARG A 87 -7.14 -8.93 -20.20
N SER A 88 -6.21 -9.84 -20.48
CA SER A 88 -6.11 -11.16 -19.85
C SER A 88 -4.69 -11.40 -19.30
N GLU A 89 -4.61 -12.17 -18.22
CA GLU A 89 -3.36 -12.62 -17.60
C GLU A 89 -3.47 -14.11 -17.27
N ALA A 90 -2.47 -14.90 -17.67
CA ALA A 90 -2.45 -16.35 -17.47
C ALA A 90 -3.76 -17.05 -17.92
N GLY A 91 -4.29 -16.66 -19.09
CA GLY A 91 -5.50 -17.25 -19.67
C GLY A 91 -6.82 -16.82 -19.00
N GLN A 92 -6.79 -15.90 -18.04
CA GLN A 92 -8.00 -15.39 -17.38
C GLN A 92 -8.17 -13.88 -17.57
N PRO A 93 -9.40 -13.37 -17.72
CA PRO A 93 -9.65 -11.93 -17.77
C PRO A 93 -9.12 -11.22 -16.51
N LEU A 94 -8.36 -10.14 -16.71
CA LEU A 94 -7.71 -9.39 -15.62
C LEU A 94 -8.69 -8.96 -14.53
N TRP A 95 -9.86 -8.49 -14.92
CA TRP A 95 -10.89 -8.01 -13.98
C TRP A 95 -11.33 -9.07 -12.98
N LYS A 96 -11.29 -10.37 -13.35
CA LYS A 96 -11.62 -11.47 -12.42
C LYS A 96 -10.61 -11.56 -11.29
N ARG A 97 -9.32 -11.46 -11.63
CA ARG A 97 -8.23 -11.45 -10.64
C ARG A 97 -8.33 -10.21 -9.74
N LEU A 98 -8.57 -9.04 -10.32
CA LEU A 98 -8.74 -7.81 -9.55
C LEU A 98 -9.93 -7.90 -8.58
N ALA A 99 -11.07 -8.42 -9.03
CA ALA A 99 -12.24 -8.64 -8.19
C ALA A 99 -11.94 -9.62 -7.04
N TYR A 100 -11.28 -10.74 -7.34
CA TYR A 100 -10.88 -11.71 -6.32
C TYR A 100 -9.97 -11.08 -5.25
N VAL A 101 -8.93 -10.36 -5.67
CA VAL A 101 -8.02 -9.68 -4.73
C VAL A 101 -8.83 -8.70 -3.87
N ALA A 102 -9.60 -7.80 -4.49
CA ALA A 102 -10.36 -6.76 -3.80
C ALA A 102 -11.36 -7.32 -2.77
N ILE A 103 -12.12 -8.36 -3.12
CA ILE A 103 -13.13 -8.95 -2.22
C ILE A 103 -12.47 -9.63 -1.01
N THR A 104 -11.36 -10.35 -1.24
CA THR A 104 -10.65 -11.07 -0.16
C THR A 104 -9.81 -10.16 0.74
N ARG A 105 -9.83 -8.84 0.50
CA ARG A 105 -9.19 -7.87 1.39
C ARG A 105 -10.04 -7.53 2.61
N SER A 106 -11.35 -7.76 2.55
CA SER A 106 -12.28 -7.48 3.63
C SER A 106 -12.31 -8.62 4.65
N ALA A 107 -12.14 -8.31 5.93
CA ALA A 107 -12.33 -9.25 7.02
C ALA A 107 -13.78 -9.32 7.50
N ARG A 108 -14.49 -8.19 7.55
CA ARG A 108 -15.87 -8.12 8.06
C ARG A 108 -16.84 -7.56 7.02
N ASP A 109 -16.62 -6.33 6.55
CA ASP A 109 -17.60 -5.61 5.75
C ASP A 109 -17.08 -5.22 4.36
N LEU A 110 -17.68 -5.79 3.31
CA LEU A 110 -17.42 -5.38 1.94
C LEU A 110 -18.55 -4.46 1.43
N ARG A 111 -18.20 -3.22 1.10
CA ARG A 111 -19.12 -2.27 0.46
C ARG A 111 -18.86 -2.21 -1.04
N TRP A 112 -19.82 -2.66 -1.84
CA TRP A 112 -19.73 -2.63 -3.30
C TRP A 112 -20.37 -1.34 -3.86
N VAL A 113 -19.54 -0.40 -4.30
CA VAL A 113 -19.97 0.93 -4.74
C VAL A 113 -20.23 0.92 -6.25
N VAL A 114 -21.50 0.93 -6.64
CA VAL A 114 -21.95 1.00 -8.05
C VAL A 114 -22.39 2.39 -8.51
N ARG A 115 -22.75 3.26 -7.56
CA ARG A 115 -23.21 4.64 -7.81
C ARG A 115 -22.32 5.59 -7.04
N ASN A 116 -21.05 5.67 -7.42
CA ASN A 116 -20.13 6.64 -6.85
C ASN A 116 -20.57 8.05 -7.25
N ARG A 117 -20.85 8.89 -6.25
CA ARG A 117 -21.10 10.32 -6.45
C ARG A 117 -20.17 11.06 -5.51
N LEU A 118 -19.38 11.96 -6.06
CA LEU A 118 -18.81 13.03 -5.28
C LEU A 118 -19.85 14.14 -5.25
N ALA A 119 -20.07 14.72 -4.06
CA ALA A 119 -20.86 15.95 -3.99
C ALA A 119 -20.20 16.97 -4.92
N ARG A 120 -21.00 17.58 -5.80
CA ARG A 120 -20.52 18.71 -6.58
C ARG A 120 -20.35 19.87 -5.60
N PRO A 121 -19.22 20.57 -5.59
CA PRO A 121 -19.06 21.71 -4.70
C PRO A 121 -20.12 22.77 -5.05
N GLU A 122 -20.74 23.35 -4.03
CA GLU A 122 -21.81 24.36 -4.20
C GLU A 122 -21.27 25.68 -4.75
N ALA A 123 -19.98 25.95 -4.54
CA ALA A 123 -19.23 27.06 -5.10
C ALA A 123 -18.00 26.55 -5.88
N PRO A 124 -17.43 27.32 -6.82
CA PRO A 124 -16.17 26.98 -7.46
C PRO A 124 -15.06 26.76 -6.43
N LEU A 125 -14.24 25.72 -6.63
CA LEU A 125 -13.05 25.51 -5.81
C LEU A 125 -12.02 26.60 -6.11
N THR A 126 -11.46 27.18 -5.06
CA THR A 126 -10.50 28.27 -5.09
C THR A 126 -9.19 27.86 -4.41
N VAL A 127 -8.15 28.69 -4.51
CA VAL A 127 -6.85 28.40 -3.86
C VAL A 127 -6.94 28.51 -2.33
N GLU A 128 -7.95 29.21 -1.83
CA GLU A 128 -8.29 29.35 -0.42
C GLU A 128 -8.78 28.03 0.20
N ASP A 129 -9.36 27.12 -0.59
CA ASP A 129 -9.80 25.78 -0.15
C ASP A 129 -8.63 24.84 0.16
N LEU A 130 -7.40 25.21 -0.19
CA LEU A 130 -6.18 24.45 0.08
C LEU A 130 -5.69 24.58 1.53
N ALA A 131 -6.50 25.11 2.44
CA ALA A 131 -6.16 25.24 3.86
C ALA A 131 -5.65 23.90 4.42
N ARG A 132 -4.55 23.97 5.19
CA ARG A 132 -3.87 22.80 5.75
C ARG A 132 -4.89 21.84 6.37
N PRO A 133 -4.81 20.53 6.10
CA PRO A 133 -5.59 19.55 6.84
C PRO A 133 -5.41 19.87 8.33
N GLY A 134 -6.52 20.08 9.04
CA GLY A 134 -6.49 20.13 10.50
C GLY A 134 -5.79 18.88 11.02
N ALA A 135 -5.05 19.00 12.12
CA ALA A 135 -4.38 17.85 12.73
C ALA A 135 -5.40 16.74 12.99
N LEU A 136 -5.38 15.69 12.17
CA LEU A 136 -6.15 14.48 12.43
C LEU A 136 -5.43 13.75 13.55
N ALA A 137 -5.95 13.87 14.76
CA ALA A 137 -5.50 13.05 15.88
C ALA A 137 -5.96 11.61 15.62
N LEU A 138 -5.01 10.68 15.63
CA LEU A 138 -5.32 9.26 15.72
C LEU A 138 -5.80 9.03 17.17
N GLU A 139 -7.03 8.53 17.35
CA GLU A 139 -7.41 7.98 18.65
C GLU A 139 -6.54 6.74 18.90
N GLU A 140 -5.77 6.77 19.99
CA GLU A 140 -5.03 5.62 20.48
C GLU A 140 -6.05 4.56 20.96
N ALA A 141 -5.92 3.35 20.42
CA ALA A 141 -6.68 2.17 20.81
C ALA A 141 -6.09 1.53 22.08
#